data_AF-A0A7L8G870-F1
#
_entry.id   AF-A0A7L8G870-F1
#
_cell.length_a   1.000
_cell.length_b   1.000
_cell.length_c   1.000
_cell.angle_alpha   90.00
_cell.angle_beta   90.00
_cell.angle_gamma   90.00
#
_symmetry.space_group_name_H-M   'P 1'
#
loop_
_entity.id
_entity.type
_entity.pdbx_description
1 polymer ?
#
loop_
_entity_poly.entity_id
_entity_poly.type
_entity_poly.pdbx_seq_one_letter_code
_entity_poly.pdbx_strand_id
1 'polypeptide(L)' 'TMLRECARHEALAKIMLNSEQFYYFFDYVEVSTFDIASDAFSTF' A
#
# COMPACT_ATOMS: atom_id res chain seq x y z
N THR A 1 5.09 2.58 7.33
CA THR A 1 6.57 2.46 7.20
C THR A 1 7.10 1.02 7.05
N MET A 2 6.50 -0.05 7.56
CA MET A 2 7.01 -1.42 7.29
C MET A 2 6.72 -1.94 5.87
N LEU A 3 5.50 -1.73 5.36
CA LEU A 3 5.09 -2.18 4.02
C LEU A 3 5.96 -1.58 2.89
N ARG A 4 6.33 -0.30 3.01
CA ARG A 4 7.22 0.35 2.03
C ARG A 4 8.63 -0.25 2.02
N GLU A 5 9.15 -0.70 3.16
CA GLU A 5 10.43 -1.43 3.20
C GLU A 5 10.29 -2.84 2.62
N CYS A 6 9.17 -3.52 2.85
CA CYS A 6 8.88 -4.79 2.19
C CYS A 6 8.81 -4.62 0.67
N ALA A 7 8.18 -3.56 0.17
CA ALA A 7 8.07 -3.26 -1.26
C ALA A 7 9.43 -3.03 -1.96
N ARG A 8 10.51 -2.73 -1.22
CA ARG A 8 11.87 -2.64 -1.78
C ARG A 8 12.49 -3.98 -2.14
N HIS A 9 11.89 -5.09 -1.70
CA HIS A 9 12.35 -6.45 -1.97
C HIS A 9 11.44 -7.09 -3.02
N GLU A 10 11.99 -7.45 -4.19
CA GLU A 10 11.22 -7.93 -5.34
C GLU A 10 10.24 -9.08 -5.00
N ALA A 11 10.69 -10.06 -4.22
CA ALA A 11 9.85 -11.20 -3.84
C ALA A 11 8.62 -10.78 -3.01
N LEU A 12 8.79 -9.83 -2.09
CA LEU A 12 7.71 -9.32 -1.25
C LEU A 12 6.79 -8.39 -2.04
N ALA A 13 7.34 -7.54 -2.91
CA ALA A 13 6.56 -6.70 -3.81
C ALA A 13 5.66 -7.55 -4.73
N LYS A 14 6.16 -8.65 -5.28
CA LYS A 14 5.36 -9.60 -6.06
C LYS A 14 4.21 -10.20 -5.25
N ILE A 15 4.44 -10.59 -4.00
CA ILE A 15 3.37 -11.10 -3.14
C ILE A 15 2.31 -10.03 -2.90
N MET A 16 2.72 -8.80 -2.59
CA MET A 16 1.82 -7.68 -2.35
C MET A 16 0.99 -7.33 -3.59
N LEU A 17 1.61 -7.27 -4.78
CA LEU A 17 0.92 -6.91 -6.03
C LEU A 17 -0.06 -7.98 -6.53
N ASN A 18 0.17 -9.25 -6.20
CA ASN A 18 -0.70 -10.37 -6.61
C ASN A 18 -1.75 -10.74 -5.55
N SER A 19 -1.73 -10.07 -4.39
CA SER A 19 -2.72 -10.26 -3.35
C SER A 19 -4.00 -9.48 -3.69
N GLU A 20 -5.17 -10.08 -3.44
CA GLU A 20 -6.46 -9.40 -3.57
C GLU A 20 -6.56 -8.15 -2.68
N GLN A 21 -5.81 -8.12 -1.57
CA GLN A 21 -5.77 -6.99 -0.64
C GLN A 21 -5.05 -5.77 -1.23
N PHE A 22 -4.32 -5.91 -2.33
CA PHE A 22 -3.69 -4.78 -3.03
C PHE A 22 -4.74 -3.72 -3.42
N TYR A 23 -5.91 -4.16 -3.85
CA TYR A 23 -6.95 -3.24 -4.31
C TYR A 23 -7.57 -2.41 -3.17
N TYR A 24 -7.41 -2.82 -1.90
CA TYR A 24 -7.83 -1.99 -0.77
C TYR A 24 -7.04 -0.68 -0.65
N PHE A 25 -5.86 -0.57 -1.28
CA PHE A 25 -5.16 0.71 -1.36
C PHE A 25 -5.99 1.80 -2.04
N PHE A 26 -6.86 1.45 -2.99
CA PHE A 26 -7.78 2.42 -3.60
C PHE A 26 -8.79 2.96 -2.58
N ASP A 27 -9.32 2.09 -1.73
CA ASP A 27 -10.22 2.52 -0.65
C ASP A 27 -9.45 3.37 0.40
N TYR A 28 -8.20 2.99 0.70
CA TYR A 28 -7.37 3.70 1.68
C TYR A 28 -6.87 5.07 1.20
N VAL A 29 -6.77 5.33 -0.11
CA VAL A 29 -6.43 6.69 -0.59
C VAL A 29 -7.63 7.63 -0.58
N GLU A 30 -8.85 7.10 -0.49
CA GLU A 30 -10.10 7.88 -0.50
C GLU A 30 -10.66 8.19 0.90
N VAL A 31 -10.11 7.60 1.96
CA VAL A 31 -10.56 7.92 3.33
C VAL A 31 -10.31 9.39 3.69
N SER A 32 -11.26 9.98 4.41
CA SER A 32 -11.24 11.40 4.80
C SER A 32 -10.13 11.76 5.81
N THR A 33 -9.46 10.77 6.39
CA THR A 33 -8.35 10.98 7.32
C THR A 33 -7.07 11.19 6.51
N PHE A 34 -6.62 12.44 6.44
CA PHE A 34 -5.47 12.86 5.63
C PHE A 34 -4.21 12.01 5.85
N ASP A 35 -3.86 11.72 7.12
CA ASP A 35 -2.65 10.95 7.43
C ASP A 35 -2.68 9.54 6.84
N ILE A 36 -3.85 8.90 6.87
CA ILE A 36 -4.04 7.55 6.33
C ILE A 36 -4.01 7.58 4.81
N ALA A 37 -4.77 8.50 4.20
CA ALA A 37 -4.82 8.66 2.76
C ALA A 37 -3.45 8.99 2.15
N SER A 38 -2.69 9.90 2.77
CA SER A 38 -1.35 10.28 2.32
C SER A 38 -0.34 9.13 2.49
N ASP A 39 -0.43 8.34 3.56
CA ASP A 39 0.46 7.18 3.76
C ASP A 39 0.17 6.05 2.77
N ALA A 40 -1.10 5.78 2.50
CA ALA A 40 -1.55 4.82 1.48
C ALA A 40 -1.07 5.23 0.09
N PHE A 41 -1.25 6.51 -0.28
CA PHE A 41 -0.82 7.03 -1.58
C PHE A 41 0.71 6.96 -1.74
N SER A 42 1.47 7.21 -0.68
CA SER A 42 2.94 7.13 -0.73
C SER A 42 3.49 5.70 -0.75
N THR A 43 2.64 4.70 -0.59
CA THR A 43 2.99 3.27 -0.62
C THR A 43 2.63 2.62 -1.96
N PHE A 44 1.65 3.18 -2.67
CA PHE A 44 1.32 2.86 -4.05
C PHE A 44 2.36 3.43 -5.03
#